data_AF-A0ABD0N162-F1
#
_entry.id   AF-A0ABD0N162-F1
#
_cell.length_a   1.000
_cell.length_b   1.000
_cell.length_c   1.000
_cell.angle_alpha   90.00
_cell.angle_beta   90.00
_cell.angle_gamma   90.00
#
_symmetry.space_group_name_H-M   'P 1'
#
loop_
_entity.id
_entity.type
_entity.pdbx_description
1 polymer ?
#
loop_
_entity_poly.entity_id
_entity_poly.type
_entity_poly.pdbx_seq_one_letter_code
_entity_poly.pdbx_strand_id
1 'polypeptide(L)'
;YRLNPVLRKACKADIPKFCQGILNNAKDDNELEGQVISCLKLKYADQRLSPDCEGQISVILQESALDYRLDPQLQLQCTDE
;
A
#
# COMPACT_ATOMS: atom_id res chain seq x y z
N TYR A 1 -5.89 0.80 -15.30
CA TYR A 1 -5.71 0.70 -13.84
C TYR A 1 -6.11 -0.68 -13.32
N ARG A 2 -5.16 -1.56 -12.98
CA ARG A 2 -5.45 -2.81 -12.24
C ARG A 2 -5.16 -2.59 -10.75
N LEU A 3 -6.15 -2.06 -10.04
CA LEU A 3 -6.17 -2.05 -8.59
C LEU A 3 -6.98 -3.26 -8.13
N ASN A 4 -6.52 -3.98 -7.10
CA ASN A 4 -7.25 -5.11 -6.52
C ASN A 4 -8.74 -4.73 -6.34
N PRO A 5 -9.67 -5.45 -6.99
CA PRO A 5 -11.07 -5.06 -7.04
C PRO A 5 -11.73 -5.04 -5.65
N VAL A 6 -11.22 -5.85 -4.72
CA VAL A 6 -11.67 -5.87 -3.32
C VAL A 6 -11.23 -4.59 -2.62
N LEU A 7 -9.94 -4.24 -2.71
CA LEU A 7 -9.39 -2.98 -2.18
C LEU A 7 -10.08 -1.76 -2.78
N ARG A 8 -10.29 -1.75 -4.10
CA ARG A 8 -10.98 -0.66 -4.79
C ARG A 8 -12.41 -0.49 -4.30
N LYS A 9 -13.10 -1.59 -4.00
CA LYS A 9 -14.49 -1.58 -3.53
C LYS A 9 -14.57 -1.06 -2.09
N ALA A 10 -13.69 -1.58 -1.22
CA ALA A 10 -13.64 -1.20 0.19
C ALA A 10 -13.18 0.25 0.39
N CYS A 11 -12.14 0.66 -0.34
CA CYS A 11 -11.57 2.00 -0.27
C CYS A 11 -12.13 2.96 -1.33
N LYS A 12 -13.30 2.66 -1.91
CA LYS A 12 -13.88 3.46 -3.02
C LYS A 12 -14.07 4.94 -2.65
N ALA A 13 -14.41 5.22 -1.41
CA ALA A 13 -14.60 6.58 -0.89
C ALA A 13 -13.28 7.24 -0.46
N ASP A 14 -12.33 6.45 0.04
CA ASP A 14 -11.06 6.95 0.60
C ASP A 14 -10.00 7.21 -0.46
N ILE A 15 -9.92 6.38 -1.50
CA ILE A 15 -8.98 6.51 -2.62
C ILE A 15 -9.05 7.91 -3.28
N PRO A 16 -10.20 8.39 -3.77
CA PRO A 16 -10.30 9.71 -4.35
C PRO A 16 -10.26 10.83 -3.30
N LYS A 17 -10.41 10.53 -2.01
CA LYS A 17 -10.37 11.55 -0.94
C LYS A 17 -8.96 11.85 -0.47
N PHE A 18 -8.11 10.83 -0.39
CA PHE A 18 -6.76 10.94 0.16
C PHE A 18 -5.66 10.71 -0.90
N CYS A 19 -5.91 9.88 -1.91
CA CYS A 19 -4.92 9.45 -2.89
C CYS A 19 -5.21 9.97 -4.31
N GLN A 20 -6.05 11.01 -4.44
CA GLN A 20 -6.41 11.62 -5.73
C GLN A 20 -5.18 12.12 -6.51
N GLY A 21 -4.20 12.70 -5.81
CA GLY A 21 -2.96 13.16 -6.42
C GLY A 21 -2.17 12.04 -7.09
N ILE A 22 -2.24 10.83 -6.55
CA ILE A 22 -1.56 9.64 -7.08
C ILE A 22 -2.27 9.14 -8.33
N LEU A 23 -3.61 9.09 -8.32
CA LEU A 23 -4.40 8.71 -9.50
C LEU A 23 -4.09 9.61 -10.70
N ASN A 24 -3.88 10.91 -10.46
CA ASN A 24 -3.54 11.89 -11.49
C ASN A 24 -2.10 11.79 -11.99
N ASN A 25 -1.16 11.29 -11.16
CA ASN A 25 0.26 11.20 -11.50
C ASN A 25 0.67 9.82 -12.04
N ALA A 26 -0.12 8.77 -11.79
CA ALA A 26 0.23 7.44 -12.21
C ALA A 26 0.14 7.30 -13.74
N LYS A 27 1.31 7.18 -14.36
CA LYS A 27 1.47 6.89 -15.79
C LYS A 27 1.46 5.39 -16.08
N ASP A 28 1.79 4.57 -15.08
CA ASP A 28 1.95 3.13 -15.21
C ASP A 28 1.00 2.35 -14.28
N ASP A 29 0.42 1.28 -14.78
CA ASP A 29 -0.64 0.52 -14.12
C ASP A 29 -0.17 -0.20 -12.85
N ASN A 30 1.04 -0.77 -12.89
CA ASN A 30 1.62 -1.49 -11.75
C ASN A 30 2.09 -0.55 -10.65
N GLU A 31 2.59 0.63 -11.02
CA GLU A 31 3.05 1.63 -10.07
C GLU A 31 1.87 2.28 -9.33
N LEU A 32 0.70 2.40 -9.97
CA LEU A 32 -0.49 2.95 -9.32
C LEU A 32 -0.87 2.13 -8.08
N GLU A 33 -0.95 0.81 -8.20
CA GLU A 33 -1.42 -0.04 -7.09
C GLU A 33 -0.50 0.11 -5.87
N GLY A 34 0.81 0.03 -6.07
CA GLY A 34 1.80 0.24 -5.00
C GLY A 34 1.69 1.63 -4.36
N GLN A 35 1.54 2.69 -5.17
CA GLN A 35 1.40 4.05 -4.66
C GLN A 35 0.09 4.26 -3.89
N VAL A 36 -1.04 3.72 -4.38
CA VAL A 36 -2.33 3.80 -3.68
C VAL A 36 -2.28 3.03 -2.37
N ILE A 37 -1.73 1.82 -2.35
CA ILE A 37 -1.54 1.04 -1.12
C ILE A 37 -0.66 1.81 -0.14
N SER A 38 0.46 2.39 -0.59
CA SER A 38 1.36 3.19 0.26
C SER A 38 0.65 4.41 0.87
N CYS A 39 -0.12 5.14 0.07
CA CYS A 39 -0.94 6.26 0.54
C CYS A 39 -1.99 5.83 1.58
N LEU A 40 -2.69 4.72 1.33
CA LEU A 40 -3.67 4.19 2.28
C LEU A 40 -3.00 3.70 3.57
N LYS A 41 -1.83 3.05 3.51
CA LYS A 41 -1.05 2.66 4.70
C LYS A 41 -0.73 3.86 5.61
N LEU A 42 -0.38 5.01 5.04
CA LEU A 42 -0.15 6.23 5.81
C LEU A 42 -1.43 6.73 6.50
N LYS A 43 -2.58 6.68 5.81
CA LYS A 43 -3.87 7.09 6.38
C LYS A 43 -4.45 6.11 7.38
N TYR A 44 -4.12 4.83 7.24
CA TYR A 44 -4.41 3.78 8.22
C TYR A 44 -3.72 4.09 9.55
N ALA A 45 -2.43 4.44 9.52
CA ALA A 45 -1.69 4.81 10.73
C ALA A 45 -2.29 6.06 11.41
N ASP A 46 -2.85 6.98 10.62
CA ASP A 46 -3.53 8.19 11.12
C ASP A 46 -4.99 7.92 11.56
N GLN A 47 -5.49 6.69 11.45
CA GLN A 47 -6.89 6.30 11.73
C GLN A 47 -7.91 7.17 10.98
N ARG A 48 -7.57 7.57 9.74
CA ARG A 48 -8.40 8.43 8.87
C ARG A 48 -9.14 7.68 7.77
N LEU A 49 -8.93 6.38 7.66
CA LEU A 49 -9.61 5.53 6.68
C LEU A 49 -10.99 5.13 7.18
N SER A 50 -11.87 4.77 6.25
CA SER A 50 -13.15 4.15 6.59
C SER A 50 -12.91 2.74 7.14
N PRO A 51 -13.76 2.22 8.06
CA PRO A 51 -13.59 0.88 8.65
C PRO A 51 -13.55 -0.25 7.60
N ASP A 52 -14.28 -0.09 6.49
CA ASP A 52 -14.28 -1.04 5.36
C ASP A 52 -12.90 -1.09 4.69
N CYS A 53 -12.31 0.08 4.42
CA CYS A 53 -10.98 0.22 3.82
C CYS A 53 -9.87 -0.19 4.80
N GLU A 54 -10.01 0.18 6.07
CA GLU A 54 -9.09 -0.15 7.14
C GLU A 54 -8.94 -1.66 7.29
N GLY A 55 -10.05 -2.41 7.33
CA GLY A 55 -10.02 -3.87 7.39
C GLY A 55 -9.27 -4.48 6.22
N GLN A 56 -9.52 -3.99 4.99
CA GLN A 56 -8.83 -4.50 3.81
C GLN A 56 -7.33 -4.15 3.79
N ILE A 57 -6.96 -2.95 4.23
CA ILE A 57 -5.55 -2.55 4.38
C ILE A 57 -4.86 -3.35 5.49
N SER A 58 -5.56 -3.67 6.57
CA SER A 58 -5.05 -4.53 7.65
C SER A 58 -4.73 -5.93 7.13
N VAL A 59 -5.62 -6.52 6.31
CA VAL A 59 -5.37 -7.81 5.65
C VAL A 59 -4.15 -7.73 4.75
N ILE A 60 -4.07 -6.71 3.87
CA ILE A 60 -2.91 -6.52 2.98
C ILE A 60 -1.62 -6.31 3.80
N LEU A 61 -1.69 -5.58 4.91
CA LEU A 61 -0.55 -5.37 5.81
C LEU A 61 -0.12 -6.69 6.44
N GLN A 62 -1.05 -7.51 6.92
CA GLN A 62 -0.77 -8.83 7.48
C GLN A 62 -0.17 -9.78 6.42
N GLU A 63 -0.73 -9.80 5.21
CA GLU A 63 -0.18 -10.57 4.08
C GLU A 63 1.22 -10.07 3.70
N SER A 64 1.44 -8.76 3.65
CA SER A 64 2.77 -8.18 3.39
C SER A 64 3.75 -8.32 4.57
N ALA A 65 3.26 -8.47 5.80
CA ALA A 65 4.09 -8.71 6.98
C ALA A 65 4.51 -10.19 7.09
N LEU A 66 3.72 -11.11 6.52
CA LEU A 66 4.20 -12.46 6.24
C LEU A 66 5.33 -12.44 5.20
N ASP A 67 5.31 -11.48 4.27
CA ASP A 67 6.39 -11.18 3.33
C ASP A 67 7.61 -10.50 3.99
N TYR A 68 7.47 -9.82 5.16
CA TYR A 68 8.61 -9.29 5.94
C TYR A 68 9.54 -10.40 6.49
N ARG A 69 9.11 -11.66 6.53
CA ARG A 69 10.05 -12.80 6.74
C ARG A 69 10.97 -13.04 5.53
N LEU A 70 10.75 -12.34 4.42
CA LEU A 70 11.62 -12.24 3.24
C LEU A 70 12.34 -10.88 3.15
N ASP A 71 12.58 -10.20 4.27
CA ASP A 71 13.68 -9.21 4.37
C ASP A 71 14.91 -9.75 5.16
N PRO A 72 15.46 -10.95 4.88
CA PRO A 72 16.89 -11.13 4.96
C PRO A 72 17.46 -10.75 3.59
N GLN A 73 18.17 -9.62 3.55
CA GLN A 73 19.34 -9.32 2.68
C GLN A 73 19.29 -7.94 2.00
N LEU A 74 19.70 -6.92 2.75
CA LEU A 74 20.88 -6.17 2.32
C LEU A 74 21.97 -6.44 3.38
N GLN A 75 22.42 -7.69 3.48
CA GLN A 75 23.64 -8.22 2.87
C GLN A 75 24.87 -7.40 3.28
N LEU A 76 25.68 -8.04 4.11
CA LEU A 76 27.01 -7.63 4.54
C LEU A 76 27.76 -6.88 3.42
N GLN A 77 28.11 -5.63 3.66
CA GLN A 77 29.40 -5.12 3.20
C GLN A 77 30.36 -5.10 4.39
N CYS A 78 30.85 -6.28 4.74
CA CYS A 78 32.19 -6.39 5.32
C CYS A 78 33.18 -6.34 4.15
N THR A 79 33.99 -5.30 4.07
CA THR A 79 35.33 -5.35 3.48
C THR A 79 36.18 -4.35 4.25
N ASP A 80 36.60 -4.76 5.44
CA ASP A 80 37.87 -4.32 6.00
C ASP A 80 38.90 -5.34 5.51
N GLU A 81 39.60 -5.01 4.43
CA GLU A 81 40.98 -5.36 4.10
C GLU A 81 41.45 -4.50 2.92
#